data_AF-A0A1Q7S5D4-F1
#
_entry.id   AF-A0A1Q7S5D4-F1
#
_cell.length_a   1.000
_cell.length_b   1.000
_cell.length_c   1.000
_cell.angle_alpha   90.00
_cell.angle_beta   90.00
_cell.angle_gamma   90.00
#
_symmetry.space_group_name_H-M   'P 1'
#
loop_
_entity.id
_entity.type
_entity.pdbx_description
1 polymer ?
#
loop_
_entity_poly.entity_id
_entity_poly.type
_entity_poly.pdbx_seq_one_letter_code
_entity_poly.pdbx_strand_id
1 'polypeptide(L)'
;MPQLPRRNLRRPGIFQLVTGLTRKFALREGQSVEFRAEAFNLTNHVNPNNPSLLLNGQTFGKITSAGDPRASGAGDPRIMQLALKYVF
;
A
#
# COMPACT_ATOMS: atom_id res chain seq x y z
N MET A 1 29.04 -11.78 3.81
CA MET A 1 28.16 -12.95 3.91
C MET A 1 27.76 -13.39 2.50
N PRO A 2 27.83 -14.68 2.13
CA PRO A 2 27.38 -15.15 0.82
C PRO A 2 25.88 -14.94 0.64
N GLN A 3 25.46 -14.45 -0.53
CA GLN A 3 24.06 -14.25 -0.92
C GLN A 3 23.86 -14.74 -2.36
N LEU A 4 22.64 -15.20 -2.68
CA LEU A 4 22.33 -15.69 -4.03
C LEU A 4 22.58 -14.60 -5.11
N PRO A 5 23.07 -14.99 -6.31
CA PRO A 5 23.21 -14.05 -7.43
C PRO A 5 21.86 -13.45 -7.86
N ARG A 6 21.88 -12.19 -8.30
CA ARG A 6 20.69 -11.44 -8.73
C ARG A 6 20.01 -12.18 -9.89
N ARG A 7 18.70 -12.49 -9.75
CA ARG A 7 17.77 -13.18 -10.69
C ARG A 7 17.55 -14.70 -10.51
N ASN A 8 18.12 -15.34 -9.50
CA ASN A 8 17.85 -16.76 -9.23
C ASN A 8 16.55 -17.05 -8.46
N LEU A 9 15.80 -16.02 -8.07
CA LEU A 9 14.57 -16.15 -7.29
C LEU A 9 13.47 -15.26 -7.85
N ARG A 10 12.31 -15.87 -8.13
CA ARG A 10 11.11 -15.15 -8.55
C ARG A 10 10.50 -14.44 -7.34
N ARG A 11 10.32 -13.13 -7.45
CA ARG A 11 9.65 -12.31 -6.43
C ARG A 11 8.15 -12.64 -6.42
N PRO A 12 7.50 -12.67 -5.25
CA PRO A 12 6.04 -12.67 -5.17
C PRO A 12 5.45 -11.51 -5.98
N GLY A 13 4.32 -11.74 -6.62
CA GLY A 13 3.56 -10.68 -7.27
C GLY A 13 2.94 -9.74 -6.23
N ILE A 14 2.70 -8.50 -6.64
CA ILE A 14 1.95 -7.52 -5.84
C ILE A 14 0.56 -7.38 -6.45
N PHE A 15 -0.46 -7.47 -5.62
CA PHE A 15 -1.84 -7.13 -5.97
C PHE A 15 -2.35 -6.04 -5.03
N GLN A 16 -2.81 -4.94 -5.60
CA GLN A 16 -3.31 -3.80 -4.85
C GLN A 16 -4.42 -3.09 -5.62
N LEU A 17 -5.55 -2.93 -4.95
CA LEU A 17 -6.63 -2.06 -5.42
C LEU A 17 -6.51 -0.70 -4.76
N VAL A 18 -6.33 0.35 -5.55
CA VAL A 18 -6.29 1.76 -5.10
C VAL A 18 -7.57 2.43 -5.55
N THR A 19 -8.24 3.15 -4.65
CA THR A 19 -9.55 3.74 -4.92
C THR A 19 -9.68 5.11 -4.27
N GLY A 20 -10.27 6.05 -4.99
CA GLY A 20 -10.61 7.38 -4.50
C GLY A 20 -12.07 7.71 -4.80
N LEU A 21 -12.75 8.30 -3.82
CA LEU A 21 -14.11 8.84 -3.93
C LEU A 21 -14.09 10.31 -3.56
N THR A 22 -14.73 11.15 -4.35
CA THR A 22 -14.90 12.57 -4.05
C THR A 22 -16.32 13.00 -4.36
N ARG A 23 -16.93 13.73 -3.44
CA ARG A 23 -18.28 14.28 -3.63
C ARG A 23 -18.37 15.70 -3.08
N LYS A 24 -18.85 16.60 -3.93
CA LYS A 24 -19.20 17.98 -3.59
C LYS A 24 -20.70 18.07 -3.28
N PHE A 25 -21.04 18.73 -2.19
CA PHE A 25 -22.39 19.05 -1.75
C PHE A 25 -22.54 20.58 -1.75
N ALA A 26 -23.49 21.10 -2.53
CA ALA A 26 -23.88 22.50 -2.44
C ALA A 26 -24.72 22.67 -1.16
N LEU A 27 -24.32 23.61 -0.29
CA LEU A 27 -25.07 23.91 0.92
C LEU A 27 -26.09 25.03 0.67
N ARG A 28 -25.63 26.11 0.05
CA ARG A 28 -26.40 27.31 -0.32
C ARG A 28 -25.60 28.10 -1.36
N GLU A 29 -26.15 29.21 -1.83
CA GLU A 29 -25.49 30.05 -2.82
C GLU A 29 -24.09 30.46 -2.35
N GLY A 30 -23.09 30.27 -3.22
CA GLY A 30 -21.67 30.49 -2.92
C GLY A 30 -20.99 29.44 -2.02
N GLN A 31 -21.73 28.59 -1.31
CA GLN A 31 -21.16 27.70 -0.28
C GLN A 31 -21.27 26.22 -0.61
N SER A 32 -20.16 25.49 -0.42
CA SER A 32 -20.12 24.04 -0.66
C SER A 32 -19.15 23.31 0.26
N VAL A 33 -19.42 22.02 0.44
CA VAL A 33 -18.55 21.09 1.15
C VAL A 33 -18.14 19.97 0.20
N GLU A 34 -16.85 19.66 0.13
CA GLU A 34 -16.32 18.53 -0.61
C GLU A 34 -15.74 17.50 0.36
N PHE A 35 -16.24 16.27 0.27
CA PHE A 35 -15.71 15.12 0.98
C PHE A 35 -14.86 14.30 0.02
N ARG A 36 -13.67 13.92 0.47
CA ARG A 36 -12.78 13.00 -0.26
C ARG A 36 -12.36 11.87 0.64
N ALA A 37 -12.43 10.66 0.10
CA ALA A 37 -11.97 9.44 0.74
C ALA A 37 -11.05 8.69 -0.23
N GLU A 38 -9.91 8.23 0.27
CA GLU A 38 -8.96 7.43 -0.49
C GLU A 38 -8.61 6.17 0.29
N ALA A 39 -8.46 5.07 -0.43
CA ALA A 39 -8.03 3.80 0.11
C ALA A 39 -6.93 3.20 -0.77
N PHE A 40 -5.78 2.96 -0.16
CA PHE A 40 -4.69 2.18 -0.73
C PHE A 40 -4.79 0.76 -0.19
N ASN A 41 -4.71 -0.24 -1.08
CA ASN A 41 -4.97 -1.63 -0.72
C ASN A 41 -6.39 -1.81 -0.13
N LEU A 42 -7.40 -1.38 -0.89
CA LEU A 42 -8.81 -1.39 -0.49
C LEU A 42 -9.26 -2.77 0.00
N THR A 43 -8.85 -3.84 -0.69
CA THR A 43 -9.15 -5.23 -0.31
C THR A 43 -8.33 -5.76 0.86
N ASN A 44 -7.37 -4.98 1.38
CA ASN A 44 -6.42 -5.38 2.40
C ASN A 44 -5.68 -6.70 2.05
N HIS A 45 -5.33 -6.86 0.78
CA HIS A 45 -4.59 -8.03 0.29
C HIS A 45 -3.15 -8.00 0.83
N VAL A 46 -2.70 -9.11 1.39
CA VAL A 46 -1.32 -9.22 1.91
C VAL A 46 -0.36 -9.33 0.72
N ASN A 47 0.62 -8.43 0.65
CA ASN A 47 1.63 -8.41 -0.39
C ASN A 47 2.99 -8.80 0.20
N PRO A 48 3.43 -10.06 0.04
CA PRO A 48 4.64 -10.55 0.69
C PRO A 48 5.90 -9.88 0.15
N ASN A 49 6.87 -9.61 1.03
CA ASN A 49 8.18 -9.14 0.62
C ASN A 49 9.01 -10.26 -0.03
N ASN A 50 10.23 -9.93 -0.43
CA ASN A 50 11.13 -10.94 -0.98
C ASN A 50 11.56 -11.94 0.10
N PRO A 51 11.86 -13.19 -0.31
CA PRO A 51 12.46 -14.17 0.58
C PRO A 51 13.85 -13.73 1.04
N SER A 52 14.28 -14.20 2.21
CA SER A 52 15.66 -13.99 2.67
C SER A 52 16.66 -14.68 1.74
N LEU A 53 17.66 -13.93 1.28
CA LEU A 53 18.70 -14.41 0.35
C LEU A 53 20.02 -14.77 1.05
N LEU A 54 20.07 -14.65 2.37
CA LEU A 54 21.25 -14.97 3.17
C LEU A 54 21.38 -16.49 3.30
N LEU A 55 22.33 -17.08 2.56
CA LEU A 55 22.53 -18.54 2.48
C LEU A 55 22.77 -19.19 3.85
N ASN A 56 23.44 -18.48 4.76
CA ASN A 56 23.78 -19.00 6.09
C ASN A 56 22.74 -18.60 7.16
N GLY A 57 21.59 -18.05 6.76
CA GLY A 57 20.53 -17.63 7.67
C GLY A 57 19.47 -18.72 7.87
N GLN A 58 18.93 -18.85 9.09
CA GLN A 58 17.85 -19.80 9.41
C GLN A 58 16.56 -19.54 8.60
N THR A 59 16.42 -18.33 8.03
CA THR A 59 15.26 -17.90 7.24
C THR A 59 15.51 -17.97 5.73
N PHE A 60 16.63 -18.53 5.27
CA PHE A 60 16.94 -18.63 3.84
C PHE A 60 15.77 -19.21 3.03
N GLY A 61 15.40 -18.54 1.95
CA GLY A 61 14.29 -18.94 1.08
C GLY A 61 12.88 -18.71 1.66
N LYS A 62 12.75 -18.22 2.90
CA LYS A 62 11.47 -17.90 3.54
C LYS A 62 11.15 -16.41 3.44
N ILE A 63 9.86 -16.10 3.27
CA ILE A 63 9.32 -14.74 3.37
C ILE A 63 8.81 -14.55 4.79
N THR A 64 9.32 -13.54 5.48
CA THR A 64 9.00 -13.29 6.90
C THR A 64 8.36 -11.92 7.13
N SER A 65 8.06 -11.18 6.07
CA SER A 65 7.45 -9.85 6.14
C SER A 65 6.59 -9.57 4.90
N ALA A 66 5.70 -8.59 5.03
CA ALA A 66 4.83 -8.10 3.97
C ALA A 66 4.67 -6.58 4.13
N GLY A 67 4.78 -5.86 3.01
CA GLY A 67 4.79 -4.39 2.99
C GLY A 67 5.94 -3.76 3.77
N ASP A 68 5.99 -2.43 3.76
CA ASP A 68 6.84 -1.65 4.65
C ASP A 68 6.01 -0.54 5.29
N PRO A 69 5.70 -0.61 6.60
CA PRO A 69 4.90 0.43 7.26
C PRO A 69 5.58 1.80 7.31
N ARG A 70 6.85 1.91 6.91
CA ARG A 70 7.61 3.15 6.82
C ARG A 70 7.74 3.70 5.40
N ALA A 71 7.38 2.90 4.39
CA ALA A 71 7.28 3.36 3.02
C ALA A 71 5.81 3.57 2.66
N SER A 72 5.55 4.44 1.70
CA SER A 72 4.26 4.56 1.04
C SER A 72 4.42 4.09 -0.40
N GLY A 73 3.83 2.94 -0.74
CA GLY A 73 4.05 2.28 -2.02
C GLY A 73 3.24 1.00 -2.23
N ALA A 74 3.60 0.31 -3.31
CA ALA A 74 2.97 -0.95 -3.69
C ALA A 74 3.37 -2.05 -2.69
N GLY A 75 2.38 -2.67 -2.06
CA GLY A 75 2.58 -3.76 -1.11
C GLY A 75 2.30 -3.42 0.35
N ASP A 76 2.00 -2.16 0.67
CA ASP A 76 1.69 -1.74 2.03
C ASP A 76 0.37 -2.32 2.58
N PRO A 77 0.23 -2.37 3.91
CA PRO A 77 -1.07 -2.56 4.55
C PRO A 77 -2.09 -1.53 4.09
N ARG A 78 -3.38 -1.79 4.32
CA ARG A 78 -4.43 -0.85 3.95
C ARG A 78 -4.27 0.50 4.65
N ILE A 79 -4.20 1.56 3.85
CA ILE A 79 -4.17 2.95 4.31
C ILE A 79 -5.45 3.64 3.81
N MET A 80 -6.17 4.28 4.73
CA MET A 80 -7.34 5.09 4.40
C MET A 80 -7.10 6.55 4.79
N GLN A 81 -7.40 7.46 3.87
CA GLN A 81 -7.23 8.89 4.06
C GLN A 81 -8.56 9.59 3.79
N LEU A 82 -8.88 10.56 4.65
CA LEU A 82 -10.10 11.34 4.57
C LEU A 82 -9.75 12.82 4.54
N ALA A 83 -10.45 13.57 3.70
CA ALA A 83 -10.34 15.01 3.63
C ALA A 83 -11.71 15.66 3.52
N LEU A 84 -11.82 16.83 4.14
CA LEU A 84 -12.99 17.69 4.09
C LEU A 84 -12.54 19.09 3.65
N LYS A 85 -13.21 19.63 2.64
CA LYS A 85 -12.97 21.00 2.18
C LYS A 85 -14.26 21.79 2.24
N TYR A 86 -14.22 22.94 2.89
CA TYR A 86 -15.30 23.93 2.87
C TYR A 86 -14.92 25.08 1.94
N VAL A 87 -15.88 25.55 1.15
CA VAL A 87 -15.72 26.67 0.21
C VAL A 87 -16.85 27.67 0.47
N PHE A 88 -16.49 28.95 0.56
CA PHE A 88 -17.38 30.07 0.85
C PHE A 88 -17.27 31.15 -0.22
#